data_AF-A0A498SPZ2-F1
#
_entry.id   AF-A0A498SPZ2-F1
#
_cell.length_a   1.000
_cell.length_b   1.000
_cell.length_c   1.000
_cell.angle_alpha   90.00
_cell.angle_beta   90.00
_cell.angle_gamma   90.00
#
_symmetry.space_group_name_H-M   'P 1'
#
loop_
_entity.id
_entity.type
_entity.pdbx_description
1 polymer ?
#
loop_
_entity_poly.entity_id
_entity_poly.type
_entity_poly.pdbx_seq_one_letter_code
_entity_poly.pdbx_strand_id
1 'polypeptide(L)'
;MDWFIDRRAANFRERRRMCSINVAFMKLRRFIPTFPYEKRLSKIDTLNLAIAYISLLENLLNSDHQNMHAYLKEALIMARSGNPQAPPWSTSDLIARLSWINWKKLGIKPM
;
A
#
# COMPACT_ATOMS: atom_id res chain seq x y z
N MET A 1 15.01 -44.48 -8.51
CA MET A 1 15.65 -43.42 -9.31
C MET A 1 14.64 -42.31 -9.65
N ASP A 2 13.41 -42.63 -10.05
CA ASP A 2 12.38 -41.65 -10.47
C ASP A 2 11.96 -40.61 -9.42
N TRP A 3 11.87 -41.00 -8.14
CA TRP A 3 11.42 -40.09 -7.08
C TRP A 3 12.36 -38.88 -6.89
N PHE A 4 13.67 -39.04 -7.11
CA PHE A 4 14.63 -37.94 -7.01
C PHE A 4 14.45 -36.95 -8.16
N ILE A 5 14.10 -37.44 -9.34
CA ILE A 5 13.83 -36.64 -10.53
C ILE A 5 12.52 -35.86 -10.33
N ASP A 6 11.46 -36.50 -9.84
CA ASP A 6 10.19 -35.83 -9.54
C ASP A 6 10.35 -34.77 -8.42
N ARG A 7 11.07 -35.09 -7.34
CA ARG A 7 11.35 -34.10 -6.27
C ARG A 7 12.13 -32.89 -6.80
N ARG A 8 13.10 -33.12 -7.69
CA ARG A 8 13.89 -32.04 -8.31
C ARG A 8 13.02 -31.18 -9.23
N ALA A 9 12.15 -31.81 -10.02
CA ALA A 9 11.19 -31.12 -10.88
C ALA A 9 10.16 -30.30 -10.06
N ALA A 10 9.63 -30.86 -8.97
CA ALA A 10 8.72 -30.16 -8.05
C ALA A 10 9.37 -28.93 -7.40
N ASN A 11 10.61 -29.06 -6.91
CA ASN A 11 11.35 -27.94 -6.34
C ASN A 11 11.59 -26.81 -7.35
N PHE A 12 11.89 -27.16 -8.60
CA PHE A 12 12.06 -26.17 -9.67
C PHE A 12 10.76 -25.41 -9.97
N ARG A 13 9.62 -26.12 -10.04
CA ARG A 13 8.29 -25.51 -10.21
C ARG A 13 7.98 -24.53 -9.09
N GLU A 14 8.21 -24.93 -7.83
CA GLU A 14 7.91 -24.06 -6.69
C GLU A 14 8.83 -22.83 -6.63
N ARG A 15 10.12 -22.98 -6.97
CA ARG A 15 11.02 -21.83 -7.12
C ARG A 15 10.53 -20.86 -8.18
N ARG A 16 10.10 -21.33 -9.36
CA ARG A 16 9.53 -20.47 -10.41
C ARG A 16 8.27 -19.76 -9.93
N ARG A 17 7.38 -20.45 -9.21
CA ARG A 17 6.17 -19.86 -8.62
C ARG A 17 6.53 -18.74 -7.64
N MET A 18 7.50 -18.98 -6.75
CA MET A 18 7.99 -17.99 -5.79
C MET A 18 8.67 -16.79 -6.46
N CYS A 19 9.46 -17.02 -7.52
CA CYS A 19 10.03 -15.93 -8.32
C CYS A 19 8.93 -15.06 -8.93
N SER A 20 7.88 -15.65 -9.51
CA SER A 20 6.75 -14.92 -10.08
C SER A 20 6.05 -14.04 -9.03
N ILE A 21 5.79 -14.61 -7.83
CA ILE A 21 5.21 -13.87 -6.71
C ILE A 21 6.10 -12.70 -6.29
N ASN A 22 7.41 -12.91 -6.17
CA ASN A 22 8.35 -11.85 -5.78
C ASN A 22 8.39 -10.71 -6.82
N VAL A 23 8.28 -11.02 -8.11
CA VAL A 23 8.17 -10.02 -9.18
C VAL A 23 6.87 -9.22 -9.05
N ALA A 24 5.73 -9.86 -8.79
CA ALA A 24 4.47 -9.16 -8.56
C ALA A 24 4.56 -8.23 -7.33
N PHE A 25 5.16 -8.69 -6.24
CA PHE A 25 5.42 -7.87 -5.05
C PHE A 25 6.34 -6.68 -5.32
N MET A 26 7.32 -6.79 -6.23
CA MET A 26 8.14 -5.65 -6.64
C MET A 26 7.34 -4.64 -7.46
N LYS A 27 6.44 -5.11 -8.34
CA LYS A 27 5.53 -4.24 -9.09
C LYS A 27 4.58 -3.49 -8.16
N LEU A 28 3.97 -4.18 -7.20
CA LEU A 28 3.06 -3.57 -6.22
C LEU A 28 3.74 -2.44 -5.43
N ARG A 29 4.97 -2.66 -4.96
CA ARG A 29 5.74 -1.64 -4.22
C ARG A 29 5.96 -0.33 -5.00
N ARG A 30 5.93 -0.35 -6.34
CA ARG A 30 6.07 0.87 -7.15
C ARG A 30 4.87 1.80 -7.08
N PHE A 31 3.72 1.30 -6.61
CA PHE A 31 2.49 2.09 -6.48
C PHE A 31 2.22 2.54 -5.04
N ILE A 32 2.98 2.01 -4.09
CA ILE A 32 2.84 2.31 -2.67
C ILE A 32 3.64 3.58 -2.33
N PRO A 33 3.12 4.49 -1.49
CA PRO A 33 3.87 5.65 -1.04
C PRO A 33 5.05 5.23 -0.15
N THR A 34 6.28 5.44 -0.63
CA THR A 34 7.52 5.10 0.08
C THR A 34 8.37 6.32 0.33
N PHE A 35 9.17 6.31 1.41
CA PHE A 35 10.14 7.37 1.65
C PHE A 35 11.27 7.35 0.60
N PRO A 36 11.93 8.49 0.30
CA PRO A 36 12.98 8.58 -0.72
C PRO A 36 14.16 7.61 -0.52
N TYR A 37 14.42 7.21 0.72
CA TYR A 37 15.51 6.31 1.10
C TYR A 37 15.01 5.10 1.91
N GLU A 38 13.75 4.72 1.72
CA GLU A 38 13.16 3.66 2.51
C GLU A 38 13.80 2.30 2.24
N LYS A 39 14.04 1.53 3.31
CA LYS A 39 14.32 0.10 3.17
C LYS A 39 13.13 -0.60 2.51
N ARG A 40 13.41 -1.69 1.80
CA ARG A 40 12.36 -2.50 1.18
C ARG A 40 11.34 -2.98 2.23
N LEU A 41 10.08 -2.56 2.07
CA LEU A 41 8.97 -3.01 2.91
C LEU A 41 8.86 -4.55 2.93
N SER A 42 8.51 -5.11 4.09
CA SER A 42 8.23 -6.54 4.22
C SER A 42 7.00 -6.93 3.38
N LYS A 43 6.75 -8.23 3.17
CA LYS A 43 5.58 -8.68 2.40
C LYS A 43 4.27 -8.26 3.08
N ILE A 44 4.19 -8.36 4.40
CA ILE A 44 2.99 -8.01 5.16
C ILE A 44 2.77 -6.49 5.14
N ASP A 45 3.82 -5.69 5.34
CA ASP A 45 3.70 -4.23 5.32
C ASP A 45 3.29 -3.74 3.93
N THR A 46 3.83 -4.36 2.87
CA THR A 46 3.44 -4.06 1.48
C THR A 46 1.94 -4.29 1.28
N LEU A 47 1.38 -5.38 1.81
CA LEU A 47 -0.05 -5.69 1.66
C LEU A 47 -0.92 -4.76 2.50
N ASN A 48 -0.58 -4.56 3.77
CA ASN A 48 -1.33 -3.69 4.68
C ASN A 48 -1.37 -2.26 4.16
N LEU A 49 -0.22 -1.74 3.71
CA LEU A 49 -0.14 -0.40 3.17
C LEU A 49 -0.87 -0.27 1.83
N ALA A 50 -0.85 -1.30 0.98
CA ALA A 50 -1.65 -1.31 -0.24
C ALA A 50 -3.16 -1.27 0.06
N ILE A 51 -3.64 -2.05 1.03
CA ILE A 51 -5.05 -2.08 1.44
C ILE A 51 -5.48 -0.71 1.98
N ALA A 52 -4.71 -0.16 2.92
CA ALA A 52 -4.98 1.16 3.48
C ALA A 52 -4.95 2.24 2.40
N TYR A 53 -3.99 2.19 1.48
CA TYR A 53 -3.86 3.17 0.42
C TYR A 53 -5.00 3.11 -0.60
N ILE A 54 -5.46 1.91 -0.97
CA ILE A 54 -6.66 1.74 -1.82
C ILE A 54 -7.88 2.36 -1.13
N SER A 55 -8.12 2.05 0.15
CA SER A 55 -9.25 2.61 0.91
C SER A 55 -9.19 4.13 1.03
N LEU A 56 -7.97 4.71 1.18
CA LEU A 56 -7.79 6.15 1.12
C LEU A 56 -8.24 6.70 -0.23
N LEU A 57 -7.74 6.14 -1.33
CA LEU A 57 -8.06 6.62 -2.68
C LEU A 57 -9.55 6.48 -3.00
N GLU A 58 -10.20 5.39 -2.59
CA GLU A 58 -11.65 5.20 -2.74
C GLU A 58 -12.44 6.27 -1.99
N ASN A 59 -12.07 6.53 -0.73
CA ASN A 59 -12.74 7.56 0.06
C ASN A 59 -12.51 8.97 -0.52
N LEU A 60 -11.32 9.22 -1.07
CA LEU A 60 -11.00 10.47 -1.76
C LEU A 60 -11.84 10.67 -3.03
N LEU A 61 -12.06 9.61 -3.80
CA LEU A 61 -12.93 9.65 -5.00
C LEU A 61 -14.40 9.88 -4.64
N ASN A 62 -14.86 9.33 -3.51
CA ASN A 62 -16.23 9.52 -3.03
C ASN A 62 -16.45 10.88 -2.35
N SER A 63 -15.39 11.53 -1.87
CA SER A 63 -15.45 12.90 -1.38
C SER A 63 -15.48 13.87 -2.56
N ASP A 64 -16.37 14.86 -2.53
CA ASP A 64 -16.44 15.87 -3.58
C ASP A 64 -15.06 16.53 -3.79
N HIS A 65 -14.63 16.71 -5.05
CA HIS A 65 -13.24 17.04 -5.40
C HIS A 65 -12.74 18.35 -4.75
N GLN A 66 -13.65 19.27 -4.38
CA GLN A 66 -13.34 20.51 -3.65
C GLN A 66 -13.10 20.31 -2.15
N ASN A 67 -13.57 19.21 -1.56
CA ASN A 67 -13.56 18.93 -0.12
C ASN A 67 -12.50 17.91 0.31
N MET A 68 -11.68 17.40 -0.61
CA MET A 68 -10.62 16.43 -0.29
C MET A 68 -9.69 16.89 0.84
N HIS A 69 -9.28 18.17 0.83
CA HIS A 69 -8.42 18.71 1.87
C HIS A 69 -9.12 18.77 3.23
N ALA A 70 -10.42 19.09 3.25
CA ALA A 70 -11.22 19.09 4.47
C ALA A 70 -11.38 17.66 5.00
N TYR A 71 -11.69 16.71 4.11
CA TYR A 71 -11.78 15.29 4.45
C TYR A 71 -10.49 14.74 5.07
N LEU A 72 -9.34 14.98 4.44
CA LEU A 72 -8.05 14.53 4.97
C LEU A 72 -7.75 15.14 6.33
N LYS A 73 -8.03 16.43 6.53
CA LYS A 73 -7.85 17.11 7.83
C LYS A 73 -8.74 16.50 8.91
N GLU A 74 -10.01 16.27 8.60
CA GLU A 74 -10.97 15.67 9.52
C GLU A 74 -10.57 14.24 9.89
N ALA A 75 -10.22 13.41 8.91
CA ALA A 75 -9.72 12.06 9.13
C ALA A 75 -8.47 12.03 10.02
N LEU A 76 -7.55 12.99 9.84
CA LEU A 76 -6.36 13.11 10.68
C LEU A 76 -6.69 13.51 12.12
N ILE A 77 -7.67 14.40 12.32
CA ILE A 77 -8.13 14.79 13.66
C ILE A 77 -8.76 13.57 14.35
N MET A 78 -9.64 12.85 13.66
CA MET A 78 -10.29 11.63 14.17
C MET A 78 -9.27 10.55 14.55
N ALA A 79 -8.29 10.30 13.68
CA ALA A 79 -7.25 9.31 13.94
C ALA A 79 -6.41 9.67 15.18
N ARG A 80 -6.04 10.95 15.33
CA ARG A 80 -5.25 11.45 16.46
C ARG A 80 -6.02 11.46 17.78
N SER A 81 -7.33 11.67 17.74
CA SER A 81 -8.18 11.66 18.93
C SER A 81 -8.60 10.24 19.35
N GLY A 82 -8.19 9.20 18.62
CA GLY A 82 -8.63 7.83 18.85
C GLY A 82 -10.14 7.62 18.61
N ASN A 83 -10.73 8.42 17.72
CA ASN A 83 -12.16 8.31 17.42
C ASN A 83 -12.46 6.95 16.75
N PRO A 84 -13.41 6.15 17.27
CA PRO A 84 -13.80 4.88 16.65
C PRO A 84 -14.32 5.00 15.20
N GLN A 85 -14.76 6.20 14.80
CA GLN A 85 -15.24 6.49 13.45
C GLN A 85 -14.11 6.96 12.50
N ALA A 86 -12.85 6.98 12.95
CA ALA A 86 -11.74 7.33 12.08
C ALA A 86 -11.69 6.38 10.85
N PRO A 87 -11.40 6.90 9.65
CA PRO A 87 -11.36 6.06 8.47
C PRO A 87 -10.36 4.90 8.60
N PRO A 88 -10.67 3.69 8.13
CA PRO A 88 -9.80 2.52 8.30
C PRO A 88 -8.43 2.68 7.61
N TRP A 89 -8.33 3.57 6.61
CA TRP A 89 -7.05 3.89 5.98
C TRP A 89 -6.11 4.71 6.86
N SER A 90 -6.61 5.38 7.91
CA SER A 90 -5.85 6.33 8.75
C SER A 90 -4.94 5.63 9.75
N THR A 91 -4.17 4.64 9.28
CA THR A 91 -3.14 3.96 10.04
C THR A 91 -1.97 4.92 10.30
N SER A 92 -1.25 4.70 11.40
CA SER A 92 -0.08 5.52 11.75
C SER A 92 0.97 5.54 10.62
N ASP A 93 1.21 4.40 9.98
CA ASP A 93 2.15 4.27 8.87
C ASP A 93 1.70 5.03 7.61
N LEU A 94 0.43 4.89 7.18
CA LEU A 94 -0.05 5.62 6.01
C LEU A 94 -0.13 7.14 6.26
N ILE A 95 -0.52 7.55 7.47
CA ILE A 95 -0.53 8.97 7.87
C ILE A 95 0.86 9.60 7.74
N ALA A 96 1.91 8.91 8.21
CA ALA A 96 3.28 9.39 8.11
C ALA A 96 3.79 9.52 6.66
N ARG A 97 3.11 8.85 5.72
CA ARG A 97 3.44 8.82 4.29
C ARG A 97 2.62 9.78 3.45
N LEU A 98 1.61 10.47 4.00
CA LEU A 98 0.72 11.35 3.23
C LEU A 98 1.47 12.44 2.46
N SER A 99 2.53 13.01 3.06
CA SER A 99 3.38 14.02 2.41
C SER A 99 4.23 13.46 1.26
N TRP A 100 4.37 12.14 1.17
CA TRP A 100 5.16 11.44 0.17
C TRP A 100 4.31 10.81 -0.93
N ILE A 101 2.98 10.92 -0.84
CA ILE A 101 2.09 10.55 -1.93
C ILE A 101 2.35 11.48 -3.12
N ASN A 102 2.46 10.90 -4.31
CA ASN A 102 2.58 11.68 -5.53
C ASN A 102 1.22 12.24 -5.96
N TRP A 103 0.76 13.27 -5.26
CA TRP A 103 -0.51 13.95 -5.50
C TRP A 103 -0.62 14.49 -6.94
N LYS A 104 0.50 14.97 -7.50
CA LYS A 104 0.57 15.42 -8.91
C LYS A 104 0.18 14.32 -9.89
N LYS A 105 0.65 13.09 -9.68
CA LYS A 105 0.28 11.92 -10.51
C LYS A 105 -1.20 11.57 -10.42
N LEU A 106 -1.84 11.91 -9.30
CA LEU A 106 -3.27 11.71 -9.08
C LEU A 106 -4.13 12.86 -9.63
N GLY A 107 -3.54 13.88 -10.25
CA GLY A 107 -4.27 15.07 -10.71
C GLY A 107 -4.77 15.96 -9.56
N ILE A 108 -4.33 15.70 -8.33
CA ILE A 108 -4.70 16.44 -7.13
C ILE A 108 -3.61 17.48 -6.88
N LYS A 109 -3.99 18.75 -6.68
CA LYS A 109 -3.02 19.77 -6.27
C LYS A 109 -2.53 19.43 -4.85
N PRO A 110 -1.22 19.20 -4.63
CA PRO A 110 -0.71 19.02 -3.28
C PRO A 110 -0.92 20.30 -2.46
N MET A 111 -0.99 20.12 -1.13
CA MET A 111 -0.90 21.21 -0.14
C MET A 111 0.29 22.12 -0.42
#